data_AF-A0AAU0PVB0-F1
#
_entry.id   AF-A0AAU0PVB0-F1
#
_cell.length_a   1.000
_cell.length_b   1.000
_cell.length_c   1.000
_cell.angle_alpha   90.00
_cell.angle_beta   90.00
_cell.angle_gamma   90.00
#
_symmetry.space_group_name_H-M   'P 1'
#
loop_
_entity.id
_entity.type
_entity.pdbx_description
1 polymer ?
#
loop_
_entity_poly.entity_id
_entity_poly.type
_entity_poly.pdbx_seq_one_letter_code
_entity_poly.pdbx_strand_id
1 'polypeptide(L)'
;MTWQVLSEWAKEPVSQFLVGFLFLVFGTPAILSEKAAEKFGAFGVLARWWRERKKRAEQEAQDIHSRETADLRREIARVDEARKRDASEFRTELERVSKSESEQHEYIVWITEVFRNLEMWAVDKGLELPPPPFMTFTEWKKKDQPEG
;
A
#
# COMPACT_ATOMS: atom_id res chain seq x y z
N MET A 1 -19.69 -65.01 -32.69
CA MET A 1 -18.45 -65.56 -32.12
C MET A 1 -18.07 -64.74 -30.87
N THR A 2 -18.83 -64.85 -29.78
CA THR A 2 -18.61 -64.02 -28.58
C THR A 2 -18.95 -64.72 -27.26
N TRP A 3 -19.85 -65.71 -27.25
CA TRP A 3 -20.21 -66.43 -26.02
C TRP A 3 -19.21 -67.53 -25.62
N GLN A 4 -18.55 -68.17 -26.58
CA GLN A 4 -17.58 -69.24 -26.31
C GLN A 4 -16.24 -68.69 -25.74
N VAL A 5 -15.79 -67.52 -26.18
CA VAL A 5 -14.54 -66.90 -25.69
C VAL A 5 -14.69 -66.43 -24.23
N LEU A 6 -15.86 -65.93 -23.86
CA LEU A 6 -16.17 -65.50 -22.48
C LEU A 6 -16.20 -66.66 -21.48
N SER A 7 -16.66 -67.84 -21.89
CA SER A 7 -16.74 -69.01 -21.02
C SER A 7 -15.42 -69.77 -20.89
N GLU A 8 -14.52 -69.64 -21.88
CA GLU A 8 -13.13 -70.12 -21.76
C GLU A 8 -12.28 -69.16 -20.91
N TRP A 9 -12.44 -67.84 -21.07
CA TRP A 9 -11.73 -66.85 -20.25
C TRP A 9 -12.09 -66.95 -18.75
N ALA A 10 -13.34 -67.31 -18.41
CA ALA A 10 -13.78 -67.50 -17.03
C ALA A 10 -13.24 -68.77 -16.35
N LYS A 11 -12.58 -69.67 -17.10
CA LYS A 11 -11.96 -70.89 -16.57
C LYS A 11 -10.47 -70.74 -16.30
N GLU A 12 -9.87 -69.62 -16.67
CA GLU A 12 -8.46 -69.37 -16.37
C GLU A 12 -8.25 -69.01 -14.88
N PRO A 13 -7.16 -69.50 -14.26
CA PRO A 13 -6.90 -69.26 -12.84
C PRO A 13 -6.71 -67.78 -12.50
N VAL A 14 -6.24 -66.97 -13.46
CA VAL A 14 -6.02 -65.52 -13.29
C VAL A 14 -7.34 -64.75 -13.25
N SER A 15 -8.32 -65.12 -14.08
CA SER A 15 -9.64 -64.49 -14.06
C SER A 15 -10.43 -64.89 -12.82
N GLN A 16 -10.31 -66.13 -12.35
CA GLN A 16 -10.86 -66.56 -11.07
C GLN A 16 -10.25 -65.79 -9.89
N PHE A 17 -8.94 -65.51 -9.91
CA PHE A 17 -8.29 -64.67 -8.91
C PHE A 17 -8.78 -63.23 -8.97
N LEU A 18 -8.92 -62.64 -10.16
CA LEU A 18 -9.46 -61.29 -10.31
C LEU A 18 -10.91 -61.19 -9.87
N VAL A 19 -11.76 -62.15 -10.22
CA VAL A 19 -13.16 -62.19 -9.79
C VAL A 19 -13.25 -62.40 -8.28
N GLY A 20 -12.44 -63.30 -7.72
CA GLY A 20 -12.33 -63.52 -6.28
C GLY A 20 -11.80 -62.31 -5.53
N PHE A 21 -10.81 -61.61 -6.07
CA PHE A 21 -10.25 -60.37 -5.53
C PHE A 21 -11.25 -59.21 -5.63
N LEU A 22 -11.99 -59.10 -6.74
CA LEU A 22 -13.07 -58.14 -6.88
C LEU A 22 -14.15 -58.43 -5.83
N PHE A 23 -14.51 -59.70 -5.62
CA PHE A 23 -15.44 -60.12 -4.56
C PHE A 23 -14.89 -59.90 -3.14
N LEU A 24 -13.56 -59.94 -2.95
CA LEU A 24 -12.91 -59.70 -1.66
C LEU A 24 -12.83 -58.20 -1.34
N VAL A 25 -12.51 -57.37 -2.33
CA VAL A 25 -12.35 -55.91 -2.20
C VAL A 25 -13.70 -55.20 -2.20
N PHE A 26 -14.64 -55.64 -3.04
CA PHE A 26 -15.99 -55.05 -3.10
C PHE A 26 -17.02 -55.79 -2.26
N GLY A 27 -16.71 -57.01 -1.81
CA GLY A 27 -17.63 -57.83 -1.02
C GLY A 27 -18.87 -58.29 -1.81
N THR A 28 -19.56 -59.29 -1.27
CA THR A 28 -20.87 -59.73 -1.76
C THR A 28 -21.84 -58.54 -1.90
N PRO A 29 -22.73 -58.49 -2.91
CA PRO A 29 -23.70 -57.40 -3.11
C PRO A 29 -24.68 -57.18 -1.95
N ALA A 30 -24.62 -58.00 -0.88
CA ALA A 30 -25.33 -57.81 0.38
C ALA A 30 -24.84 -56.60 1.22
N ILE A 31 -23.73 -55.96 0.87
CA ILE A 31 -23.26 -54.72 1.54
C ILE A 31 -24.05 -53.49 1.04
N LEU A 32 -24.97 -53.67 0.09
CA LEU A 32 -25.98 -52.68 -0.31
C LEU A 32 -27.35 -52.92 0.36
N SER A 33 -27.39 -53.57 1.53
CA SER A 33 -28.61 -53.67 2.34
C SER A 33 -28.77 -52.44 3.26
N GLU A 34 -30.00 -52.16 3.70
CA GLU A 34 -30.43 -51.01 4.53
C GLU A 34 -29.47 -50.61 5.67
N LYS A 35 -28.68 -51.55 6.22
CA LYS A 35 -27.69 -51.27 7.28
C LYS A 35 -26.44 -50.51 6.81
N ALA A 36 -26.11 -50.55 5.52
CA ALA A 36 -25.04 -49.73 4.97
C ALA A 36 -25.48 -48.28 4.80
N ALA A 37 -26.74 -48.03 4.44
CA ALA A 37 -27.30 -46.69 4.34
C ALA A 37 -27.21 -45.92 5.67
N GLU A 38 -27.37 -46.62 6.80
CA GLU A 38 -27.19 -46.06 8.15
C GLU A 38 -25.74 -45.63 8.42
N LYS A 39 -24.75 -46.42 7.98
CA LYS A 39 -23.32 -46.08 8.09
C LYS A 39 -22.89 -44.98 7.10
N PHE A 40 -23.43 -44.98 5.88
CA PHE A 40 -23.20 -43.94 4.88
C PHE A 40 -23.86 -42.59 5.26
N GLY A 41 -24.98 -42.62 5.99
CA GLY A 41 -25.60 -41.43 6.58
C GLY A 41 -24.64 -40.68 7.52
N ALA A 42 -23.87 -41.41 8.35
CA ALA A 42 -22.86 -40.83 9.23
C ALA A 42 -21.72 -40.15 8.45
N PHE A 43 -21.30 -40.72 7.32
CA PHE A 43 -20.35 -40.06 6.41
C PHE A 43 -20.93 -38.77 5.79
N GLY A 44 -22.23 -38.75 5.49
CA GLY A 44 -22.93 -37.54 5.03
C GLY A 44 -22.94 -36.42 6.09
N VAL A 45 -23.16 -36.76 7.35
CA VAL A 45 -23.11 -35.82 8.48
C VAL A 45 -21.69 -35.27 8.66
N LEU A 46 -20.68 -36.13 8.61
CA LEU A 46 -19.27 -35.72 8.67
C LEU A 46 -18.87 -34.82 7.49
N ALA A 47 -19.32 -35.14 6.27
CA ALA A 47 -19.06 -34.32 5.09
C ALA A 47 -19.78 -32.96 5.15
N ARG A 48 -20.95 -32.88 5.80
CA ARG A 48 -21.65 -31.60 6.04
C ARG A 48 -20.93 -30.77 7.10
N TRP A 49 -20.52 -31.39 8.22
CA TRP A 49 -19.71 -30.76 9.26
C TRP A 49 -18.38 -30.22 8.71
N TRP A 50 -17.69 -30.99 7.86
CA TRP A 50 -16.43 -30.58 7.23
C TRP A 50 -16.63 -29.43 6.24
N ARG A 51 -17.73 -29.44 5.46
CA ARG A 51 -18.10 -28.31 4.58
C ARG A 51 -18.48 -27.05 5.36
N GLU A 52 -19.21 -27.18 6.46
CA GLU A 52 -19.54 -26.06 7.34
C GLU A 52 -18.30 -25.48 8.03
N ARG A 53 -17.33 -26.33 8.38
CA ARG A 53 -16.03 -25.91 8.92
C ARG A 53 -15.21 -25.16 7.87
N LYS A 54 -15.20 -25.65 6.63
CA LYS A 54 -14.53 -24.98 5.50
C LYS A 54 -15.19 -23.63 5.16
N LYS A 55 -16.53 -23.57 5.14
CA LYS A 55 -17.28 -22.31 4.97
C LYS A 55 -17.00 -21.30 6.08
N ARG A 56 -16.89 -21.74 7.34
CA ARG A 56 -16.51 -20.87 8.46
C ARG A 56 -15.09 -20.33 8.33
N ALA A 57 -14.14 -21.17 7.91
CA ALA A 57 -12.77 -20.73 7.66
C ALA A 57 -12.65 -19.76 6.47
N GLU A 58 -13.45 -19.95 5.41
CA GLU A 58 -13.51 -19.03 4.27
C GLU A 58 -14.16 -17.70 4.65
N GLN A 59 -15.21 -17.71 5.49
CA GLN A 59 -15.83 -16.50 6.03
C GLN A 59 -14.88 -15.75 6.97
N GLU A 60 -14.18 -16.45 7.87
CA GLU A 60 -13.16 -15.85 8.74
C GLU A 60 -11.99 -15.26 7.92
N ALA A 61 -11.55 -15.93 6.85
CA ALA A 61 -10.51 -15.39 5.97
C ALA A 61 -10.97 -14.12 5.21
N GLN A 62 -12.23 -14.07 4.77
CA GLN A 62 -12.80 -12.87 4.15
C GLN A 62 -12.98 -11.73 5.16
N ASP A 63 -13.40 -12.05 6.39
CA ASP A 63 -13.53 -11.06 7.46
C ASP A 63 -12.17 -10.51 7.88
N ILE A 64 -11.12 -11.34 7.94
CA ILE A 64 -9.75 -10.88 8.23
C ILE A 64 -9.24 -9.97 7.10
N HIS A 65 -9.38 -10.38 5.83
CA HIS A 65 -8.99 -9.54 4.69
C HIS A 65 -9.77 -8.22 4.62
N SER A 66 -11.06 -8.23 4.96
CA SER A 66 -11.86 -6.99 5.01
C SER A 66 -11.42 -6.05 6.13
N ARG A 67 -11.02 -6.61 7.28
CA ARG A 67 -10.47 -5.82 8.41
C ARG A 67 -9.11 -5.23 8.09
N GLU A 68 -8.21 -6.01 7.50
CA GLU A 68 -6.89 -5.54 7.08
C GLU A 68 -7.01 -4.42 6.03
N THR A 69 -7.87 -4.61 5.02
CA THR A 69 -8.09 -3.57 4.00
C THR A 69 -8.77 -2.33 4.55
N ALA A 70 -9.68 -2.47 5.51
CA ALA A 70 -10.28 -1.32 6.19
C ALA A 70 -9.25 -0.56 7.02
N ASP A 71 -8.35 -1.25 7.70
CA ASP A 71 -7.32 -0.61 8.52
C ASP A 71 -6.26 0.10 7.68
N LEU A 72 -5.79 -0.55 6.61
CA LEU A 72 -4.92 0.07 5.61
C LEU A 72 -5.55 1.32 4.98
N ARG A 73 -6.85 1.28 4.65
CA ARG A 73 -7.56 2.46 4.12
C ARG A 73 -7.63 3.60 5.13
N ARG A 74 -7.83 3.31 6.41
CA ARG A 74 -7.80 4.34 7.46
C ARG A 74 -6.42 4.96 7.58
N GLU A 75 -5.37 4.15 7.52
CA GLU A 75 -4.01 4.65 7.63
C GLU A 75 -3.63 5.51 6.42
N ILE A 76 -3.96 5.06 5.20
CA ILE A 76 -3.79 5.87 3.99
C ILE A 76 -4.53 7.20 4.13
N ALA A 77 -5.78 7.18 4.58
CA ALA A 77 -6.56 8.41 4.78
C ALA A 77 -5.91 9.35 5.80
N ARG A 78 -5.35 8.82 6.91
CA ARG A 78 -4.64 9.64 7.90
C ARG A 78 -3.36 10.27 7.33
N VAL A 79 -2.58 9.49 6.58
CA VAL A 79 -1.36 9.96 5.93
C VAL A 79 -1.68 11.02 4.87
N ASP A 80 -2.72 10.81 4.07
CA ASP A 80 -3.15 11.78 3.06
C ASP A 80 -3.62 13.10 3.71
N GLU A 81 -4.38 13.02 4.81
CA GLU A 81 -4.80 14.23 5.56
C GLU A 81 -3.63 14.93 6.26
N ALA A 82 -2.64 14.19 6.77
CA ALA A 82 -1.40 14.78 7.27
C ALA A 82 -0.64 15.50 6.13
N ARG A 83 -0.45 14.83 4.99
CA ARG A 83 0.22 15.42 3.82
C ARG A 83 -0.48 16.66 3.28
N LYS A 84 -1.82 16.68 3.27
CA LYS A 84 -2.60 17.86 2.86
C LYS A 84 -2.39 19.03 3.83
N ARG A 85 -2.38 18.77 5.14
CA ARG A 85 -2.09 19.78 6.16
C ARG A 85 -0.69 20.35 5.99
N ASP A 86 0.32 19.49 5.92
CA ASP A 86 1.70 19.91 5.69
C ASP A 86 1.82 20.75 4.42
N ALA A 87 1.24 20.30 3.31
CA ALA A 87 1.25 21.05 2.05
C ALA A 87 0.53 22.41 2.14
N SER A 88 -0.47 22.56 3.01
CA SER A 88 -1.15 23.84 3.26
C SER A 88 -0.30 24.79 4.12
N GLU A 89 0.38 24.27 5.14
CA GLU A 89 1.28 25.04 5.99
C GLU A 89 2.51 25.51 5.21
N PHE A 90 3.13 24.61 4.44
CA PHE A 90 4.25 24.95 3.57
C PHE A 90 3.89 26.04 2.56
N ARG A 91 2.71 25.99 1.95
CA ARG A 91 2.28 27.05 1.01
C ARG A 91 2.12 28.40 1.70
N THR A 92 1.49 28.40 2.87
CA THR A 92 1.32 29.63 3.67
C THR A 92 2.67 30.25 4.02
N GLU A 93 3.62 29.43 4.46
CA GLU A 93 4.95 29.91 4.82
C GLU A 93 5.73 30.40 3.59
N LEU A 94 5.60 29.71 2.46
CA LEU A 94 6.24 30.11 1.20
C LEU A 94 5.68 31.43 0.68
N GLU A 95 4.36 31.65 0.78
CA GLU A 95 3.73 32.93 0.48
C GLU A 95 4.20 34.04 1.43
N ARG A 96 4.30 33.75 2.74
CA ARG A 96 4.78 34.71 3.74
C ARG A 96 6.23 35.14 3.47
N VAL A 97 7.10 34.17 3.21
CA VAL A 97 8.52 34.42 2.89
C VAL A 97 8.64 35.16 1.57
N SER A 98 7.94 34.71 0.52
CA SER A 98 7.97 35.36 -0.79
C SER A 98 7.50 36.82 -0.72
N LYS A 99 6.45 37.10 0.05
CA LYS A 99 5.98 38.47 0.28
C LYS A 99 7.03 39.31 1.00
N SER A 100 7.62 38.77 2.07
CA SER A 100 8.69 39.45 2.81
C SER A 100 9.92 39.74 1.92
N GLU A 101 10.31 38.81 1.06
CA GLU A 101 11.41 39.02 0.12
C GLU A 101 11.06 40.08 -0.94
N SER A 102 9.82 40.08 -1.44
CA SER A 102 9.35 41.09 -2.40
C SER A 102 9.39 42.49 -1.77
N GLU A 103 8.90 42.65 -0.55
CA GLU A 103 8.92 43.93 0.18
C GLU A 103 10.36 44.42 0.43
N GLN A 104 11.26 43.51 0.81
CA GLN A 104 12.69 43.85 0.98
C GLN A 104 13.34 44.26 -0.35
N HIS A 105 13.04 43.55 -1.43
CA HIS A 105 13.55 43.88 -2.76
C HIS A 105 13.05 45.26 -3.22
N GLU A 106 11.75 45.53 -3.08
CA GLU A 106 11.16 46.84 -3.39
C GLU A 106 11.81 47.97 -2.57
N TYR A 107 12.04 47.74 -1.29
CA TYR A 107 12.75 48.70 -0.43
C TYR A 107 14.18 48.95 -0.90
N ILE A 108 14.92 47.90 -1.27
CA ILE A 108 16.30 48.01 -1.78
C ILE A 108 16.34 48.82 -3.09
N VAL A 109 15.39 48.58 -4.00
CA VAL A 109 15.29 49.34 -5.25
C VAL A 109 15.01 50.81 -4.94
N TRP A 110 14.02 51.09 -4.10
CA TRP A 110 13.67 52.45 -3.70
C TRP A 110 14.83 53.20 -3.04
N ILE A 111 15.51 52.60 -2.07
CA ILE A 111 16.61 53.27 -1.36
C ILE A 111 17.81 53.50 -2.30
N THR A 112 18.07 52.58 -3.23
CA THR A 112 19.11 52.74 -4.25
C THR A 112 18.80 53.93 -5.16
N GLU A 113 17.53 54.10 -5.56
CA GLU A 113 17.09 55.25 -6.34
C GLU A 113 17.26 56.56 -5.57
N VAL A 114 16.91 56.58 -4.27
CA VAL A 114 17.12 57.74 -3.39
C VAL A 114 18.59 58.13 -3.32
N PHE A 115 19.50 57.16 -3.10
CA PHE A 115 20.94 57.43 -3.06
C PHE A 115 21.47 57.95 -4.39
N ARG A 116 21.07 57.34 -5.50
CA ARG A 116 21.44 57.82 -6.85
C ARG A 116 20.98 59.27 -7.07
N ASN A 117 19.75 59.61 -6.69
CA ASN A 117 19.23 60.97 -6.83
C ASN A 117 19.98 61.97 -5.95
N LEU A 118 20.37 61.55 -4.74
CA LEU A 118 21.19 62.37 -3.84
C LEU A 118 22.60 62.61 -4.41
N GLU A 119 23.23 61.58 -4.97
CA GLU A 119 24.53 61.69 -5.64
C GLU A 119 24.47 62.66 -6.82
N MET A 120 23.46 62.55 -7.68
CA MET A 120 23.26 63.49 -8.79
C MET A 120 23.05 64.91 -8.29
N TRP A 121 22.23 65.09 -7.24
CA TRP A 121 22.03 66.40 -6.62
C TRP A 121 23.32 66.98 -6.03
N ALA A 122 24.17 66.15 -5.41
CA ALA A 122 25.44 66.59 -4.85
C ALA A 122 26.39 67.07 -5.96
N VAL A 123 26.48 66.31 -7.07
CA VAL A 123 27.24 66.69 -8.26
C VAL A 123 26.76 68.03 -8.84
N ASP A 124 25.45 68.23 -8.96
CA ASP A 124 24.86 69.50 -9.45
C ASP A 124 25.20 70.69 -8.55
N LYS A 125 25.46 70.45 -7.26
CA LYS A 125 25.87 71.47 -6.28
C LYS A 125 27.39 71.62 -6.14
N GLY A 126 28.17 70.84 -6.90
CA GLY A 126 29.63 70.81 -6.78
C GLY A 126 30.11 70.25 -5.44
N LEU A 127 29.30 69.42 -4.78
CA LEU A 127 29.65 68.73 -3.55
C LEU A 127 30.23 67.35 -3.88
N GLU A 128 31.39 67.01 -3.31
CA GLU A 128 31.95 65.66 -3.38
C GLU A 128 31.44 64.83 -2.21
N LEU A 129 30.76 63.72 -2.51
CA LEU A 129 30.41 62.71 -1.51
C LEU A 129 31.58 61.71 -1.38
N PRO A 130 32.06 61.41 -0.15
CA PRO A 130 33.05 60.37 0.02
C PRO A 130 32.47 59.02 -0.43
N PRO A 131 33.29 58.13 -1.00
CA PRO A 131 32.79 56.82 -1.42
C PRO A 131 32.16 56.11 -0.23
N PRO A 132 30.98 55.49 -0.39
CA PRO A 132 30.35 54.76 0.69
C PRO A 132 31.29 53.64 1.15
N PRO A 133 31.32 53.31 2.46
CA PRO A 133 32.13 52.22 2.97
C PRO A 133 31.65 50.92 2.33
N PHE A 134 32.37 50.44 1.32
CA PHE A 134 32.11 49.14 0.73
C PHE A 134 32.64 48.08 1.68
N MET A 135 31.76 47.17 2.07
CA MET A 135 32.08 46.04 2.91
C MET A 135 31.69 44.78 2.15
N THR A 136 32.61 43.84 2.01
CA THR A 136 32.30 42.53 1.43
C THR A 136 31.33 41.78 2.33
N PHE A 137 30.61 40.79 1.78
CA PHE A 137 29.70 39.95 2.56
C PHE A 137 30.38 39.33 3.79
N THR A 138 31.63 38.87 3.64
CA THR A 138 32.42 38.29 4.74
C THR A 138 32.74 39.31 5.84
N GLU A 139 33.04 40.56 5.48
CA GLU A 139 33.32 41.63 6.44
C GLU A 139 32.04 42.10 7.15
N TRP A 140 30.91 42.21 6.44
CA TRP A 140 29.61 42.57 7.03
C TRP A 140 29.17 41.52 8.05
N LYS A 141 29.28 40.24 7.68
CA LYS A 141 28.92 39.13 8.58
C LYS A 141 29.74 39.14 9.88
N LYS A 142 31.04 39.44 9.79
CA LYS A 142 31.92 39.56 10.97
C LYS A 142 31.57 40.76 11.87
N LYS A 143 31.05 41.85 11.29
CA LYS A 143 30.67 43.07 12.02
C LYS A 143 29.33 42.93 12.74
N ASP A 144 28.32 42.39 12.06
CA ASP A 144 26.94 42.31 12.59
C ASP A 144 26.66 41.01 13.35
N GLN A 145 27.50 39.98 13.19
CA GLN A 145 27.50 38.76 14.00
C GLN A 145 28.93 38.50 14.51
N PRO A 146 29.45 39.34 15.44
CA PRO A 146 30.71 39.03 16.10
C PRO A 146 30.45 37.77 16.93
N GLU A 147 31.06 36.67 16.48
CA GLU A 147 31.05 35.30 17.00
C GLU A 147 30.27 35.08 18.32
N GLY A 148 29.24 34.22 18.23
CA GLY A 148 28.70 33.55 19.42
C GLY A 148 29.71 32.56 20.00
#